data_AF-A0A938RNM8-F1
#
_entry.id   AF-A0A938RNM8-F1
#
_cell.length_a   1.000
_cell.length_b   1.000
_cell.length_c   1.000
_cell.angle_alpha   90.00
_cell.angle_beta   90.00
_cell.angle_gamma   90.00
#
_symmetry.space_group_name_H-M   'P 1'
#
loop_
_entity.id
_entity.type
_entity.pdbx_description
1 polymer ?
#
loop_
_entity_poly.entity_id
_entity_poly.type
_entity_poly.pdbx_seq_one_letter_code
_entity_poly.pdbx_strand_id
1 'polypeptide(L)'
;MATKGAQGLAALDGFERWWEEHSDLDHLVAALEESLSGGRIAVSRRAVEELAGALETHFDLEERVYFPLVERFSPEHCTRVRAARVAHAQVSETLQSLCDLIERGETLKACRVLAVLLDRFRTHEIEDARLIADLERGRVS
;
A
#
# COMPACT_ATOMS: atom_id res chain seq x y z
N MET A 1 27.82 23.61 11.71
CA MET A 1 26.35 23.49 11.78
C MET A 1 25.75 23.47 10.37
N ALA A 2 25.86 22.35 9.64
CA ALA A 2 25.43 22.27 8.23
C ALA A 2 24.67 20.96 7.89
N THR A 3 23.94 20.39 8.86
CA THR A 3 23.26 19.08 8.70
C THR A 3 21.74 19.16 8.58
N LYS A 4 21.12 20.32 8.87
CA LYS A 4 19.65 20.48 8.80
C LYS A 4 19.09 20.57 7.37
N GLY A 5 19.87 21.08 6.41
CA GLY A 5 19.41 21.26 5.03
C GLY A 5 19.33 19.98 4.20
N ALA A 6 20.28 19.06 4.39
CA ALA A 6 20.35 17.82 3.61
C ALA A 6 19.28 16.77 4.02
N GLN A 7 18.87 16.77 5.29
CA GLN A 7 17.82 15.86 5.79
C GLN A 7 16.41 16.26 5.33
N GLY A 8 16.17 17.54 5.04
CA GLY A 8 14.89 18.02 4.53
C GLY A 8 14.63 17.67 3.06
N LEU A 9 15.68 17.74 2.23
CA LEU A 9 15.62 17.39 0.80
C LEU A 9 15.47 15.88 0.57
N ALA A 10 16.21 15.04 1.30
CA ALA A 10 16.06 13.58 1.22
C ALA A 10 14.68 13.09 1.68
N ALA A 11 14.00 13.86 2.52
CA ALA A 11 12.64 13.54 2.93
C ALA A 11 11.60 13.92 1.86
N LEU A 12 11.86 14.92 1.01
CA LEU A 12 10.97 15.32 -0.09
C LEU A 12 11.01 14.29 -1.24
N ASP A 13 12.21 13.83 -1.62
CA ASP A 13 12.38 12.75 -2.61
C ASP A 13 11.72 11.43 -2.15
N GLY A 14 11.61 11.21 -0.84
CA GLY A 14 10.93 10.04 -0.26
C GLY A 14 9.40 10.10 -0.38
N PHE A 15 8.79 11.28 -0.33
CA PHE A 15 7.33 11.44 -0.43
C PHE A 15 6.83 11.37 -1.87
N GLU A 16 7.56 11.94 -2.84
CA GLU A 16 7.24 11.76 -4.27
C GLU A 16 7.32 10.28 -4.68
N ARG A 17 8.33 9.58 -4.19
CA ARG A 17 8.48 8.14 -4.42
C ARG A 17 7.39 7.31 -3.74
N TRP A 18 6.91 7.73 -2.57
CA TRP A 18 5.75 7.10 -1.90
C TRP A 18 4.50 7.19 -2.79
N TRP A 19 4.30 8.31 -3.50
CA TRP A 19 3.18 8.47 -4.43
C TRP A 19 3.33 7.69 -5.74
N GLU A 20 4.55 7.64 -6.31
CA GLU A 20 4.83 6.85 -7.52
C GLU A 20 4.58 5.35 -7.30
N GLU A 21 4.90 4.82 -6.11
CA GLU A 21 4.65 3.41 -5.76
C GLU A 21 3.15 3.02 -5.79
N HIS A 22 2.24 3.96 -5.51
CA HIS A 22 0.80 3.72 -5.60
C HIS A 22 0.31 3.61 -7.06
N SER A 23 0.91 4.36 -8.00
CA SER A 23 0.55 4.29 -9.42
C SER A 23 0.92 2.96 -10.08
N ASP A 24 1.97 2.29 -9.61
CA ASP A 24 2.37 0.98 -10.14
C ASP A 24 1.41 -0.14 -9.70
N LEU A 25 0.82 -0.03 -8.52
CA LEU A 25 -0.15 -0.99 -8.00
C LEU A 25 -1.47 -0.98 -8.80
N ASP A 26 -1.91 0.20 -9.28
CA ASP A 26 -3.09 0.32 -10.13
C ASP A 26 -2.99 -0.52 -11.42
N HIS A 27 -1.81 -0.57 -12.04
CA HIS A 27 -1.58 -1.38 -13.23
C HIS A 27 -1.67 -2.89 -12.95
N LEU A 28 -1.14 -3.34 -11.81
CA LEU A 28 -1.21 -4.74 -11.37
C LEU A 28 -2.64 -5.14 -11.04
N VAL A 29 -3.39 -4.25 -10.37
CA VAL A 29 -4.81 -4.43 -10.08
C VAL A 29 -5.61 -4.57 -11.38
N ALA A 30 -5.42 -3.67 -12.34
CA ALA A 30 -6.15 -3.71 -13.60
C ALA A 30 -5.89 -5.03 -14.38
N ALA A 31 -4.64 -5.48 -14.41
CA ALA A 31 -4.28 -6.76 -15.03
C ALA A 31 -4.94 -7.96 -14.32
N LEU A 32 -4.99 -7.93 -12.98
CA LEU A 32 -5.64 -8.96 -12.19
C LEU A 32 -7.16 -8.97 -12.40
N GLU A 33 -7.82 -7.81 -12.38
CA GLU A 33 -9.25 -7.67 -12.65
C GLU A 33 -9.63 -8.19 -14.04
N GLU A 34 -8.86 -7.82 -15.06
CA GLU A 34 -9.11 -8.25 -16.44
C GLU A 34 -8.95 -9.76 -16.59
N SER A 35 -7.87 -10.33 -16.01
CA SER A 35 -7.62 -11.76 -16.08
C SER A 35 -8.67 -12.60 -15.33
N LEU A 36 -9.09 -12.16 -14.14
CA LEU A 36 -10.11 -12.82 -13.33
C LEU A 36 -11.48 -12.80 -14.01
N SER A 37 -11.87 -11.62 -14.52
CA SER A 37 -13.15 -11.44 -15.23
C SER A 37 -13.20 -12.24 -16.52
N GLY A 38 -12.06 -12.42 -17.19
CA GLY A 38 -11.89 -13.27 -18.36
C GLY A 38 -11.76 -14.77 -18.06
N GLY A 39 -11.78 -15.20 -16.79
CA GLY A 39 -11.62 -16.59 -16.39
C GLY A 39 -10.23 -17.18 -16.67
N ARG A 40 -9.21 -16.34 -16.88
CA ARG A 40 -7.85 -16.73 -17.26
C ARG A 40 -7.02 -17.10 -16.03
N ILE A 41 -7.37 -18.19 -15.36
CA ILE A 41 -6.79 -18.59 -14.05
C ILE A 41 -5.26 -18.54 -14.00
N ALA A 42 -4.57 -19.10 -14.99
CA ALA A 42 -3.10 -19.10 -14.99
C ALA A 42 -2.51 -17.68 -15.06
N VAL A 43 -3.17 -16.77 -15.80
CA VAL A 43 -2.80 -15.35 -15.85
C VAL A 43 -3.13 -14.66 -14.53
N SER A 44 -4.29 -14.95 -13.95
CA SER A 44 -4.69 -14.40 -12.65
C SER A 44 -3.76 -14.82 -11.51
N ARG A 45 -3.26 -16.07 -11.53
CA ARG A 45 -2.25 -16.54 -10.55
C ARG A 45 -0.99 -15.70 -10.61
N ARG A 46 -0.45 -15.51 -11.81
CA ARG A 46 0.73 -14.68 -11.99
C ARG A 46 0.49 -13.22 -11.59
N ALA A 47 -0.64 -12.65 -12.01
CA ALA A 47 -0.98 -11.27 -11.69
C ALA A 47 -1.17 -11.04 -10.18
N VAL A 48 -1.78 -11.98 -9.46
CA VAL A 48 -1.93 -11.87 -8.00
C VAL A 48 -0.60 -12.06 -7.27
N GLU A 49 0.30 -12.92 -7.77
CA GLU A 49 1.66 -13.07 -7.23
C GLU A 49 2.49 -11.78 -7.43
N GLU A 50 2.40 -11.15 -8.60
CA GLU A 50 3.07 -9.87 -8.89
C GLU A 50 2.51 -8.74 -7.99
N LEU A 51 1.17 -8.65 -7.84
CA LEU A 51 0.53 -7.71 -6.91
C LEU A 51 0.95 -7.96 -5.45
N ALA A 52 1.05 -9.22 -5.05
CA ALA A 52 1.45 -9.58 -3.69
C ALA A 52 2.87 -9.14 -3.35
N GLY A 53 3.82 -9.37 -4.26
CA GLY A 53 5.20 -8.92 -4.08
C GLY A 53 5.33 -7.39 -4.04
N ALA A 54 4.52 -6.68 -4.84
CA ALA A 54 4.49 -5.22 -4.82
C ALA A 54 3.93 -4.67 -3.49
N LEU A 55 2.81 -5.21 -3.01
CA LEU A 55 2.23 -4.81 -1.72
C LEU A 55 3.15 -5.15 -0.53
N GLU A 56 3.82 -6.31 -0.55
CA GLU A 56 4.80 -6.67 0.48
C GLU A 56 5.96 -5.67 0.52
N THR A 57 6.49 -5.30 -0.65
CA THR A 57 7.58 -4.32 -0.76
C THR A 57 7.14 -2.95 -0.23
N HIS A 58 5.93 -2.53 -0.59
CA HIS A 58 5.35 -1.27 -0.14
C HIS A 58 5.21 -1.23 1.39
N PHE A 59 4.57 -2.25 1.98
CA PHE A 59 4.39 -2.34 3.44
C PHE A 59 5.72 -2.44 4.18
N ASP A 60 6.71 -3.18 3.65
CA ASP A 60 8.03 -3.28 4.28
C ASP A 60 8.74 -1.90 4.33
N LEU A 61 8.62 -1.12 3.26
CA LEU A 61 9.20 0.22 3.20
C LEU A 61 8.54 1.16 4.22
N GLU A 62 7.21 1.17 4.27
CA GLU A 62 6.49 1.97 5.25
C GLU A 62 6.84 1.58 6.68
N GLU A 63 6.81 0.28 7.00
CA GLU A 63 7.02 -0.20 8.35
C GLU A 63 8.46 -0.06 8.84
N ARG A 64 9.45 -0.21 7.96
CA ARG A 64 10.87 -0.13 8.33
C ARG A 64 11.44 1.27 8.24
N VAL A 65 10.90 2.12 7.36
CA VAL A 65 11.48 3.43 7.06
C VAL A 65 10.54 4.55 7.47
N TYR A 66 9.34 4.62 6.89
CA TYR A 66 8.49 5.80 7.05
C TYR A 66 7.83 5.88 8.44
N PHE A 67 7.19 4.82 8.91
CA PHE A 67 6.52 4.81 10.21
C PHE A 67 7.47 5.11 11.38
N PRO A 68 8.69 4.53 11.47
CA PRO A 68 9.63 4.91 12.52
C PRO A 68 10.04 6.39 12.48
N LEU A 69 10.14 6.99 11.29
CA LEU A 69 10.43 8.41 11.15
C LEU A 69 9.25 9.27 11.62
N VAL A 70 8.02 8.90 11.24
CA VAL A 70 6.80 9.58 11.71
C VAL A 70 6.69 9.50 13.22
N GLU A 71 6.84 8.31 13.81
CA GLU A 71 6.74 8.11 15.27
C GLU A 71 7.83 8.90 16.03
N ARG A 72 9.02 9.07 15.43
CA ARG A 72 10.12 9.83 16.02
C ARG A 72 9.92 11.34 15.96
N PHE A 73 9.44 11.86 14.84
CA PHE A 73 9.41 13.31 14.57
C PHE A 73 8.03 13.95 14.75
N SER A 74 6.96 13.15 14.75
CA SER A 74 5.57 13.58 14.89
C SER A 74 4.78 12.60 15.76
N PRO A 75 5.09 12.51 17.07
CA PRO A 75 4.50 11.53 17.98
C PRO A 75 2.97 11.63 18.10
N GLU A 76 2.38 12.78 17.78
CA GLU A 76 0.93 12.99 17.66
C GLU A 76 0.28 12.09 16.60
N HIS A 77 1.04 11.61 15.62
CA HIS A 77 0.57 10.72 14.55
C HIS A 77 0.75 9.22 14.85
N CYS A 78 1.32 8.84 16.01
CA CYS A 78 1.50 7.43 16.39
C CYS A 78 0.21 6.60 16.34
N THR A 79 -0.95 7.19 16.64
CA THR A 79 -2.24 6.48 16.54
C THR A 79 -2.59 6.15 15.08
N ARG A 80 -2.26 7.02 14.13
CA ARG A 80 -2.50 6.79 12.70
C ARG A 80 -1.55 5.74 12.15
N VAL A 81 -0.28 5.79 12.53
CA VAL A 81 0.71 4.76 12.20
C VAL A 81 0.26 3.37 12.70
N ARG A 82 -0.28 3.28 13.92
CA ARG A 82 -0.85 2.01 14.41
C ARG A 82 -2.05 1.55 13.57
N ALA A 83 -2.91 2.47 13.15
CA ALA A 83 -4.05 2.13 12.29
C ALA A 83 -3.59 1.65 10.91
N ALA A 84 -2.55 2.26 10.33
CA ALA A 84 -1.96 1.83 9.06
C ALA A 84 -1.40 0.40 9.14
N ARG A 85 -0.65 0.05 10.19
CA ARG A 85 -0.19 -1.35 10.42
C ARG A 85 -1.35 -2.35 10.53
N VAL A 86 -2.48 -1.95 11.13
CA VAL A 86 -3.68 -2.80 11.16
C VAL A 86 -4.28 -2.95 9.76
N ALA A 87 -4.30 -1.86 8.97
CA ALA A 87 -4.74 -1.91 7.58
C ALA A 87 -3.87 -2.83 6.72
N HIS A 88 -2.53 -2.80 6.87
CA HIS A 88 -1.62 -3.72 6.19
C HIS A 88 -2.00 -5.17 6.46
N ALA A 89 -2.16 -5.54 7.73
CA ALA A 89 -2.55 -6.89 8.12
C ALA A 89 -3.89 -7.32 7.48
N GLN A 90 -4.88 -6.40 7.43
CA GLN A 90 -6.16 -6.65 6.79
C GLN A 90 -6.06 -6.80 5.27
N VAL A 91 -5.21 -6.01 4.61
CA VAL A 91 -4.94 -6.13 3.17
C VAL A 91 -4.25 -7.47 2.88
N SER A 92 -3.21 -7.82 3.63
CA SER A 92 -2.49 -9.09 3.48
C SER A 92 -3.39 -10.31 3.70
N GLU A 93 -4.26 -10.30 4.71
CA GLU A 93 -5.23 -11.40 4.94
C GLU A 93 -6.22 -11.55 3.77
N THR A 94 -6.70 -10.42 3.23
CA THR A 94 -7.62 -10.40 2.09
C THR A 94 -6.93 -10.92 0.83
N LEU A 95 -5.68 -10.51 0.63
CA LEU A 95 -4.87 -10.94 -0.50
C LEU A 95 -4.59 -12.44 -0.43
N GLN A 96 -4.26 -12.99 0.74
CA GLN A 96 -4.11 -14.43 0.91
C GLN A 96 -5.41 -15.18 0.56
N SER A 97 -6.56 -14.66 1.02
CA SER A 97 -7.87 -15.22 0.66
C SER A 97 -8.13 -15.17 -0.85
N LEU A 98 -7.69 -14.11 -1.52
CA LEU A 98 -7.78 -13.97 -2.97
C LEU A 98 -6.92 -15.01 -3.69
N CYS A 99 -5.67 -15.19 -3.26
CA CYS A 99 -4.76 -16.22 -3.77
C CYS A 99 -5.40 -17.61 -3.66
N ASP A 100 -5.88 -17.99 -2.47
CA ASP A 100 -6.51 -19.30 -2.24
C ASP A 100 -7.71 -19.55 -3.16
N LEU A 101 -8.54 -18.53 -3.41
CA LEU A 101 -9.69 -18.64 -4.31
C LEU A 101 -9.28 -18.78 -5.77
N ILE A 102 -8.25 -18.04 -6.20
CA ILE A 102 -7.69 -18.17 -7.55
C ILE A 102 -7.12 -19.58 -7.75
N GLU A 103 -6.39 -20.11 -6.77
CA GLU A 103 -5.82 -21.46 -6.83
C GLU A 103 -6.89 -22.54 -6.96
N ARG A 104 -8.04 -22.36 -6.31
CA ARG A 104 -9.20 -23.25 -6.41
C ARG A 104 -10.05 -23.04 -7.67
N GLY A 105 -9.72 -22.02 -8.49
CA GLY A 105 -10.49 -21.66 -9.67
C GLY A 105 -11.85 -21.03 -9.36
N GLU A 106 -12.05 -20.50 -8.15
CA GLU A 106 -13.31 -19.92 -7.68
C GLU A 106 -13.47 -18.45 -8.13
N THR A 107 -13.45 -18.20 -9.45
CA THR A 107 -13.35 -16.85 -10.06
C THR A 107 -14.39 -15.86 -9.56
N LEU A 108 -15.66 -16.24 -9.47
CA LEU A 108 -16.72 -15.33 -9.00
C LEU A 108 -16.51 -14.90 -7.54
N LYS A 109 -15.99 -15.79 -6.68
CA LYS A 109 -15.67 -15.43 -5.30
C LYS A 109 -14.40 -14.60 -5.25
N ALA A 110 -13.39 -14.94 -6.07
CA ALA A 110 -12.16 -14.18 -6.22
C ALA A 110 -12.45 -12.72 -6.63
N CYS A 111 -13.31 -12.47 -7.62
CA CYS A 111 -13.71 -11.11 -8.01
C CYS A 111 -14.32 -10.31 -6.85
N ARG A 112 -15.13 -10.95 -6.00
CA ARG A 112 -15.72 -10.27 -4.82
C ARG A 112 -14.67 -9.95 -3.77
N VAL A 113 -13.75 -10.87 -3.52
CA VAL A 113 -12.64 -10.66 -2.58
C VAL A 113 -11.69 -9.58 -3.10
N LEU A 114 -11.42 -9.55 -4.41
CA LEU A 114 -10.65 -8.47 -5.03
C LEU A 114 -11.31 -7.12 -4.82
N ALA A 115 -12.62 -6.97 -5.01
CA ALA A 115 -13.30 -5.71 -4.73
C ALA A 115 -13.13 -5.25 -3.26
N VAL A 116 -13.16 -6.18 -2.30
CA VAL A 116 -12.90 -5.89 -0.88
C VAL A 116 -11.44 -5.48 -0.66
N LEU A 117 -10.49 -6.16 -1.31
CA LEU A 117 -9.07 -5.81 -1.26
C LEU A 117 -8.84 -4.37 -1.72
N LEU A 118 -9.44 -3.99 -2.86
CA LEU A 118 -9.29 -2.65 -3.44
C LEU A 118 -9.90 -1.55 -2.58
N ASP A 119 -11.06 -1.80 -1.98
CA ASP A 119 -11.69 -0.85 -1.05
C ASP A 119 -10.81 -0.60 0.19
N ARG A 120 -10.26 -1.66 0.76
CA ARG A 120 -9.32 -1.58 1.90
C ARG A 120 -8.04 -0.85 1.52
N PHE A 121 -7.46 -1.19 0.38
CA PHE A 121 -6.21 -0.60 -0.07
C PHE A 121 -6.37 0.90 -0.36
N ARG A 122 -7.42 1.31 -1.09
CA ARG A 122 -7.73 2.73 -1.30
C ARG A 122 -7.98 3.49 -0.01
N THR A 123 -8.62 2.86 0.97
CA THR A 123 -8.84 3.50 2.27
C THR A 123 -7.51 3.77 2.97
N HIS A 124 -6.58 2.82 2.92
CA HIS A 124 -5.22 2.98 3.43
C HIS A 124 -4.47 4.11 2.70
N GLU A 125 -4.47 4.12 1.36
CA GLU A 125 -3.84 5.19 0.56
C GLU A 125 -4.36 6.59 0.90
N ILE A 126 -5.68 6.74 1.08
CA ILE A 126 -6.28 8.02 1.47
C ILE A 126 -5.78 8.47 2.84
N GLU A 127 -5.65 7.54 3.78
CA GLU A 127 -5.16 7.85 5.13
C GLU A 127 -3.68 8.20 5.14
N ASP A 128 -2.87 7.56 4.30
CA ASP A 128 -1.46 7.91 4.14
C ASP A 128 -1.27 9.25 3.44
N ALA A 129 -2.00 9.50 2.36
CA ALA A 129 -1.99 10.81 1.70
C ALA A 129 -2.35 11.94 2.68
N ARG A 130 -3.33 11.73 3.57
CA ARG A 130 -3.66 12.67 4.63
C ARG A 130 -2.53 12.83 5.65
N LEU A 131 -1.85 11.74 6.01
CA LEU A 131 -0.73 11.76 6.96
C LEU A 131 0.43 12.56 6.39
N ILE A 132 0.80 12.29 5.13
CA ILE A 132 1.83 13.02 4.39
C ILE A 132 1.49 14.51 4.36
N ALA A 133 0.27 14.87 3.95
CA ALA A 133 -0.14 16.27 3.87
C ALA A 133 -0.10 17.00 5.23
N ASP A 134 -0.38 16.29 6.33
CA ASP A 134 -0.27 16.87 7.68
C ASP A 134 1.20 17.06 8.09
N LEU A 135 2.07 16.10 7.78
CA LEU A 135 3.52 16.20 8.01
C LEU A 135 4.15 17.35 7.22
N GLU A 136 3.70 17.58 5.99
CA GLU A 136 4.13 18.71 5.17
C GLU A 136 3.69 20.05 5.76
N ARG A 137 2.43 20.15 6.22
CA ARG A 137 1.90 21.36 6.86
C ARG A 137 2.62 21.69 8.17
N GLY A 138 2.95 20.67 8.98
CA GLY A 138 3.68 20.84 10.24
C GLY A 138 5.15 21.24 10.07
N ARG A 139 5.74 21.09 8.88
CA ARG A 139 7.11 21.55 8.57
C ARG A 139 7.20 23.04 8.23
N VAL A 140 6.07 23.68 7.90
CA VAL A 140 6.01 25.09 7.46
C VAL A 140 5.73 26.06 8.64
N SER A 141 5.32 25.53 9.79
CA SER A 141 5.10 26.26 11.05
C SER A 141 6.33 26.27 11.96
#